data_AF-A0A936EH02-F1
#
_entry.id   AF-A0A936EH02-F1
#
_cell.length_a   1.000
_cell.length_b   1.000
_cell.length_c   1.000
_cell.angle_alpha   90.00
_cell.angle_beta   90.00
_cell.angle_gamma   90.00
#
_symmetry.space_group_name_H-M   'P 1'
#
loop_
_entity.id
_entity.type
_entity.pdbx_description
1 polymer ?
#
loop_
_entity_poly.entity_id
_entity_poly.type
_entity_poly.pdbx_seq_one_letter_code
_entity_poly.pdbx_strand_id
1 'polypeptide(L)'
;MAKSTPTLDWANIRLGDDHNWWVEELSDTVHWDVDGLSIIDPRQIDHIVELCEPLREYGLDLDNIDTAFIPFRIDKDLGNGRVRLARVRDSFLESEEKLFALPDVVDEENGPYADFLDQITRARVKMLNDLFDFEQKLTVDEVEDQLREEQSNRFMEGKAVHLFEEVIAILDYVPEGWEADDDAPVKAAAEEEDEFPDIADDEDEEKLKGDASLRWDDDEEKKDGEEKKLDDDEDAKAAKGDDDDEEDEDDEDDEDDDEDEEDDDGEKKPAPKARRSRG
;
A
#
# COMPACT_ATOMS: atom_id res chain seq x y z
N MET A 1 -30.08 9.39 -5.46
CA MET A 1 -29.12 8.60 -6.25
C MET A 1 -28.20 7.92 -5.25
N ALA A 2 -28.19 6.59 -5.24
CA ALA A 2 -27.33 5.85 -4.32
C ALA A 2 -25.88 6.18 -4.66
N LYS A 3 -25.16 6.81 -3.73
CA LYS A 3 -23.70 6.85 -3.80
C LYS A 3 -23.28 5.40 -3.59
N SER A 4 -22.97 4.71 -4.67
CA SER A 4 -22.36 3.38 -4.61
C SER A 4 -21.11 3.53 -3.75
N THR A 5 -21.14 2.94 -2.56
CA THR A 5 -19.92 2.81 -1.74
C THR A 5 -18.86 2.16 -2.65
N PRO A 6 -17.64 2.69 -2.76
CA PRO A 6 -16.62 2.09 -3.62
C PRO A 6 -16.37 0.66 -3.15
N THR A 7 -16.91 -0.31 -3.88
CA THR A 7 -16.78 -1.74 -3.61
C THR A 7 -15.50 -2.21 -4.29
N LEU A 8 -14.36 -1.82 -3.70
CA LEU A 8 -13.11 -2.43 -4.07
C LEU A 8 -13.09 -3.86 -3.52
N ASP A 9 -12.88 -4.84 -4.38
CA ASP A 9 -12.90 -6.27 -4.04
C ASP A 9 -11.53 -6.93 -4.26
N TRP A 10 -10.80 -6.46 -5.27
CA TRP A 10 -9.48 -6.97 -5.62
C TRP A 10 -8.59 -5.88 -6.22
N ALA A 11 -7.28 -6.09 -6.13
CA ALA A 11 -6.26 -5.23 -6.72
C ALA A 11 -5.17 -6.10 -7.38
N ASN A 12 -4.69 -5.72 -8.55
CA ASN A 12 -3.46 -6.27 -9.14
C ASN A 12 -2.34 -5.27 -8.88
N ILE A 13 -1.23 -5.74 -8.31
CA ILE A 13 -0.10 -4.90 -7.92
C ILE A 13 1.18 -5.42 -8.57
N ARG A 14 2.15 -4.52 -8.77
CA ARG A 14 3.45 -4.79 -9.40
C ARG A 14 4.57 -4.23 -8.53
N LEU A 15 5.66 -4.99 -8.42
CA LEU A 15 6.91 -4.49 -7.86
C LEU A 15 7.60 -3.55 -8.87
N GLY A 16 7.84 -2.31 -8.45
CA GLY A 16 8.56 -1.29 -9.20
C GLY A 16 10.08 -1.51 -9.19
N ASP A 17 10.79 -0.77 -10.04
CA ASP A 17 12.26 -0.79 -10.09
C ASP A 17 12.89 -0.13 -8.85
N ASP A 18 12.08 0.64 -8.12
CA ASP A 18 12.38 1.27 -6.83
C ASP A 18 12.17 0.34 -5.63
N HIS A 19 11.86 -0.94 -5.88
CA HIS A 19 11.53 -1.96 -4.88
C HIS A 19 10.25 -1.67 -4.07
N ASN A 20 9.41 -0.75 -4.54
CA ASN A 20 8.11 -0.48 -3.93
C ASN A 20 6.97 -1.15 -4.70
N TRP A 21 5.81 -1.30 -4.04
CA TRP A 21 4.63 -1.89 -4.65
C TRP A 21 3.69 -0.81 -5.20
N TRP A 22 3.32 -0.99 -6.46
CA TRP A 22 2.48 -0.06 -7.20
C TRP A 22 1.21 -0.77 -7.67
N VAL A 23 0.09 -0.05 -7.66
CA VAL A 23 -1.18 -0.56 -8.16
C VAL A 23 -1.16 -0.55 -9.69
N GLU A 24 -1.46 -1.69 -10.31
CA GLU A 24 -1.59 -1.80 -11.77
C GLU A 24 -3.07 -1.73 -12.19
N GLU A 25 -3.96 -2.35 -11.41
CA GLU A 25 -5.39 -2.42 -11.73
C GLU A 25 -6.21 -2.61 -10.45
N LEU A 26 -7.37 -1.97 -10.39
CA LEU A 26 -8.34 -2.12 -9.29
C LEU A 26 -9.68 -2.61 -9.84
N SER A 27 -10.47 -3.26 -8.99
CA SER A 27 -11.81 -3.69 -9.37
C SER A 27 -12.77 -2.52 -9.63
N ASP A 28 -12.49 -1.35 -9.05
CA ASP A 28 -13.24 -0.11 -9.28
C ASP A 28 -12.39 0.87 -10.09
N THR A 29 -12.64 0.94 -11.40
CA THR A 29 -11.93 1.82 -12.33
C THR A 29 -12.56 3.21 -12.46
N VAL A 30 -13.65 3.48 -11.74
CA VAL A 30 -14.41 4.74 -11.87
C VAL A 30 -14.00 5.73 -10.79
N HIS A 31 -13.79 5.25 -9.56
CA HIS A 31 -13.51 6.10 -8.41
C HIS A 31 -12.02 6.21 -8.06
N TRP A 32 -11.17 5.43 -8.72
CA TRP A 32 -9.74 5.36 -8.40
C TRP A 32 -8.90 5.73 -9.62
N ASP A 33 -7.94 6.64 -9.41
CA ASP A 33 -6.83 6.82 -10.33
C ASP A 33 -5.73 5.83 -9.96
N VAL A 34 -5.31 5.01 -10.93
CA VAL A 34 -4.24 4.03 -10.74
C VAL A 34 -2.87 4.61 -11.09
N ASP A 35 -2.82 5.75 -11.81
CA ASP A 35 -1.55 6.33 -12.23
C ASP A 35 -0.81 6.93 -11.03
N GLY A 36 0.32 6.30 -10.67
CA GLY A 36 1.10 6.69 -9.48
C GLY A 36 0.49 6.25 -8.15
N LEU A 37 -0.56 5.43 -8.13
CA LEU A 37 -1.12 4.88 -6.90
C LEU A 37 -0.22 3.76 -6.36
N SER A 38 0.26 3.95 -5.14
CA SER A 38 1.09 2.97 -4.43
C SER A 38 0.28 2.16 -3.42
N ILE A 39 0.83 1.02 -3.00
CA ILE A 39 0.26 0.20 -1.93
C ILE A 39 1.36 -0.14 -0.93
N ILE A 40 1.02 -0.07 0.35
CA ILE A 40 1.95 -0.31 1.45
C ILE A 40 2.04 -1.81 1.70
N ASP A 41 3.27 -2.34 1.76
CA ASP A 41 3.47 -3.77 2.05
C ASP A 41 3.36 -4.08 3.56
N PRO A 42 3.17 -5.36 3.94
CA PRO A 42 2.98 -5.73 5.34
C PRO A 42 4.09 -5.27 6.30
N ARG A 43 5.34 -5.16 5.84
CA ARG A 43 6.45 -4.71 6.70
C ARG A 43 6.43 -3.20 6.87
N GLN A 44 6.08 -2.48 5.82
CA GLN A 44 5.94 -1.04 5.86
C GLN A 44 4.79 -0.62 6.79
N ILE A 45 3.65 -1.31 6.74
CA ILE A 45 2.53 -0.99 7.65
C ILE A 45 2.86 -1.33 9.11
N ASP A 46 3.53 -2.47 9.37
CA ASP A 46 4.03 -2.81 10.71
C ASP A 46 4.92 -1.67 11.26
N HIS A 47 5.83 -1.16 10.42
CA HIS A 47 6.72 -0.06 10.80
C HIS A 47 5.97 1.25 11.07
N ILE A 48 4.96 1.59 10.25
CA ILE A 48 4.09 2.76 10.51
C ILE A 48 3.39 2.61 11.86
N VAL A 49 2.83 1.43 12.15
CA VAL A 49 2.15 1.16 13.42
C VAL A 49 3.09 1.36 14.60
N GLU A 50 4.31 0.82 14.53
CA GLU A 50 5.36 0.99 15.56
C GLU A 50 5.69 2.47 15.80
N LEU A 51 5.87 3.26 14.74
CA LEU A 51 6.14 4.70 14.84
C LEU A 51 4.94 5.52 15.36
N CYS A 52 3.72 5.02 15.17
CA CYS A 52 2.51 5.66 15.67
C CYS A 52 2.24 5.38 17.16
N GLU A 53 2.79 4.29 17.74
CA GLU A 53 2.54 3.94 19.15
C GLU A 53 2.87 5.08 20.14
N PRO A 54 4.04 5.76 20.06
CA PRO A 54 4.37 6.86 20.95
C PRO A 54 3.43 8.08 20.77
N LEU A 55 2.87 8.27 19.58
CA LEU A 55 2.00 9.40 19.26
C LEU A 55 0.63 9.32 19.95
N ARG A 56 0.26 8.15 20.49
CA ARG A 56 -0.98 7.98 21.27
C ARG A 56 -1.05 8.91 22.47
N GLU A 57 0.08 9.14 23.14
CA GLU A 57 0.15 10.06 24.29
C GLU A 57 -0.15 11.51 23.89
N TYR A 58 0.01 11.83 22.60
CA TYR A 58 -0.21 13.15 22.01
C TYR A 58 -1.59 13.29 21.32
N GLY A 59 -2.43 12.27 21.45
CA GLY A 59 -3.82 12.27 21.00
C GLY A 59 -4.05 11.64 19.62
N LEU A 60 -3.11 10.84 19.11
CA LEU A 60 -3.35 9.98 17.96
C LEU A 60 -4.25 8.81 18.36
N ASP A 61 -5.31 8.59 17.58
CA ASP A 61 -6.12 7.38 17.65
C ASP A 61 -5.62 6.36 16.63
N LEU A 62 -5.03 5.26 17.12
CA LEU A 62 -4.47 4.23 16.24
C LEU A 62 -5.53 3.53 15.41
N ASP A 63 -6.77 3.44 15.90
CA ASP A 63 -7.87 2.78 15.19
C ASP A 63 -8.16 3.45 13.83
N ASN A 64 -7.70 4.69 13.64
CA ASN A 64 -7.79 5.37 12.34
C ASN A 64 -6.94 4.71 11.25
N ILE A 65 -5.91 3.93 11.59
CA ILE A 65 -5.15 3.13 10.61
C ILE A 65 -6.09 2.15 9.89
N ASP A 66 -6.97 1.46 10.63
CA ASP A 66 -7.93 0.52 10.02
C ASP A 66 -9.00 1.20 9.16
N THR A 67 -9.18 2.51 9.32
CA THR A 67 -10.12 3.30 8.50
C THR A 67 -9.41 3.96 7.31
N ALA A 68 -8.16 4.39 7.49
CA ALA A 68 -7.34 5.07 6.49
C ALA A 68 -6.81 4.12 5.40
N PHE A 69 -6.61 2.85 5.74
CA PHE A 69 -6.10 1.85 4.82
C PHE A 69 -7.10 0.72 4.61
N ILE A 70 -7.25 0.31 3.36
CA ILE A 70 -8.07 -0.83 2.97
C ILE A 70 -7.17 -2.09 3.00
N PRO A 71 -7.49 -3.10 3.82
CA PRO A 71 -6.67 -4.29 3.96
C PRO A 71 -6.86 -5.27 2.81
N PHE A 72 -5.73 -5.78 2.33
CA PHE A 72 -5.64 -6.74 1.24
C PHE A 72 -4.75 -7.92 1.64
N ARG A 73 -5.19 -9.13 1.30
CA ARG A 73 -4.36 -10.33 1.39
C ARG A 73 -3.93 -10.81 0.01
N ILE A 74 -2.85 -11.57 -0.05
CA ILE A 74 -2.43 -12.24 -1.28
C ILE A 74 -3.47 -13.30 -1.66
N ASP A 75 -4.03 -13.18 -2.86
CA ASP A 75 -4.93 -14.18 -3.46
C ASP A 75 -4.14 -15.15 -4.34
N LYS A 76 -3.39 -14.60 -5.30
CA LYS A 76 -2.56 -15.40 -6.21
C LYS A 76 -1.35 -14.62 -6.74
N ASP A 77 -0.25 -15.32 -6.94
CA ASP A 77 0.91 -14.81 -7.66
C ASP A 77 0.66 -14.87 -9.18
N LEU A 78 0.83 -13.74 -9.87
CA LEU A 78 0.67 -13.63 -11.32
C LEU A 78 2.00 -13.78 -12.07
N GLY A 79 3.12 -13.91 -11.34
CA GLY A 79 4.47 -14.01 -11.86
C GLY A 79 5.05 -12.66 -12.30
N ASN A 80 6.35 -12.65 -12.60
CA ASN A 80 7.08 -11.45 -13.06
C ASN A 80 6.96 -10.24 -12.11
N GLY A 81 6.93 -10.49 -10.80
CA GLY A 81 6.78 -9.44 -9.79
C GLY A 81 5.37 -8.83 -9.73
N ARG A 82 4.34 -9.55 -10.21
CA ARG A 82 2.94 -9.14 -10.12
C ARG A 82 2.16 -10.06 -9.20
N VAL A 83 1.30 -9.49 -8.38
CA VAL A 83 0.48 -10.23 -7.41
C VAL A 83 -0.95 -9.73 -7.48
N ARG A 84 -1.90 -10.66 -7.42
CA ARG A 84 -3.31 -10.32 -7.21
C ARG A 84 -3.65 -10.41 -5.74
N LEU A 85 -4.31 -9.38 -5.27
CA LEU A 85 -4.78 -9.22 -3.92
C LEU A 85 -6.31 -9.32 -3.85
N ALA A 86 -6.81 -9.86 -2.74
CA ALA A 86 -8.23 -9.85 -2.40
C ALA A 86 -8.46 -9.00 -1.16
N ARG A 87 -9.49 -8.15 -1.19
CA ARG A 87 -9.86 -7.33 -0.04
C ARG A 87 -10.32 -8.23 1.11
N VAL A 88 -9.91 -7.86 2.31
CA VAL A 88 -10.38 -8.49 3.54
C VAL A 88 -11.00 -7.45 4.48
N ARG A 89 -11.39 -7.88 5.68
CA ARG A 89 -11.93 -6.98 6.73
C ARG A 89 -11.17 -7.09 8.05
N ASP A 90 -10.02 -7.77 8.00
CA ASP A 90 -9.12 -7.96 9.13
C ASP A 90 -8.43 -6.64 9.46
N SER A 91 -8.25 -6.38 10.75
CA SER A 91 -7.58 -5.18 11.27
C SER A 91 -6.06 -5.33 11.18
N PHE A 92 -5.35 -4.25 10.86
CA PHE A 92 -3.89 -4.20 10.91
C PHE A 92 -3.35 -4.25 12.34
N LEU A 93 -4.14 -3.83 13.33
CA LEU A 93 -3.73 -3.76 14.74
C LEU A 93 -4.02 -5.05 15.50
N GLU A 94 -5.11 -5.74 15.16
CA GLU A 94 -5.56 -6.94 15.87
C GLU A 94 -5.18 -8.26 15.18
N SER A 95 -4.94 -8.23 13.86
CA SER A 95 -4.60 -9.43 13.09
C SER A 95 -3.10 -9.71 13.09
N GLU A 96 -2.72 -10.99 13.17
CA GLU A 96 -1.35 -11.44 12.93
C GLU A 96 -1.07 -11.71 11.44
N GLU A 97 -2.09 -11.55 10.58
CA GLU A 97 -1.95 -11.77 9.13
C GLU A 97 -1.13 -10.65 8.47
N LYS A 98 -0.31 -11.00 7.49
CA LYS A 98 0.48 -10.04 6.72
C LYS A 98 -0.35 -9.45 5.59
N LEU A 99 -0.92 -8.28 5.87
CA LEU A 99 -1.85 -7.56 5.00
C LEU A 99 -1.15 -6.41 4.28
N PHE A 100 -1.47 -6.23 3.00
CA PHE A 100 -1.16 -5.03 2.24
C PHE A 100 -2.17 -3.94 2.60
N ALA A 101 -1.70 -2.69 2.67
CA ALA A 101 -2.49 -1.53 3.03
C ALA A 101 -2.63 -0.60 1.82
N LEU A 102 -3.83 -0.52 1.26
CA LEU A 102 -4.14 0.45 0.20
C LEU A 102 -4.71 1.72 0.84
N PRO A 103 -4.07 2.89 0.72
CA PRO A 103 -4.61 4.14 1.27
C PRO A 103 -5.95 4.51 0.63
N ASP A 104 -6.95 4.89 1.43
CA ASP A 104 -8.25 5.37 0.94
C ASP A 104 -8.17 6.85 0.50
N VAL A 105 -7.71 7.03 -0.74
CA VAL A 105 -7.48 8.34 -1.39
C VAL A 105 -8.61 8.76 -2.34
N VAL A 106 -9.79 8.11 -2.26
CA VAL A 106 -10.94 8.45 -3.12
C VAL A 106 -11.39 9.90 -2.93
N ASP A 107 -11.24 10.43 -1.71
CA ASP A 107 -11.44 11.83 -1.37
C ASP A 107 -10.13 12.36 -0.76
N GLU A 108 -9.30 13.02 -1.57
CA GLU A 108 -7.98 13.51 -1.15
C GLU A 108 -8.06 14.63 -0.09
N GLU A 109 -9.20 15.34 0.02
CA GLU A 109 -9.34 16.47 0.95
C GLU A 109 -10.05 16.08 2.26
N ASN A 110 -11.03 15.17 2.21
CA ASN A 110 -11.86 14.82 3.36
C ASN A 110 -12.00 13.30 3.57
N GLY A 111 -11.13 12.52 2.93
CA GLY A 111 -11.12 11.07 3.05
C GLY A 111 -10.46 10.56 4.33
N PRO A 112 -10.65 9.27 4.66
CA PRO A 112 -10.05 8.66 5.84
C PRO A 112 -8.52 8.77 5.88
N TYR A 113 -7.86 8.66 4.73
CA TYR A 113 -6.41 8.80 4.64
C TYR A 113 -5.95 10.24 4.93
N ALA A 114 -6.65 11.25 4.40
CA ALA A 114 -6.35 12.65 4.69
C ALA A 114 -6.52 12.96 6.19
N ASP A 115 -7.61 12.49 6.80
CA ASP A 115 -7.84 12.61 8.24
C ASP A 115 -6.72 11.93 9.07
N PHE A 116 -6.19 10.81 8.59
CA PHE A 116 -5.05 10.14 9.23
C PHE A 116 -3.78 10.98 9.15
N LEU A 117 -3.42 11.49 7.97
CA LEU A 117 -2.25 12.38 7.78
C LEU A 117 -2.31 13.61 8.69
N ASP A 118 -3.48 14.25 8.75
CA ASP A 118 -3.75 15.38 9.63
C ASP A 118 -3.50 15.05 11.11
N GLN A 119 -3.98 13.88 11.55
CA GLN A 119 -3.85 13.47 12.94
C GLN A 119 -2.42 13.12 13.33
N ILE A 120 -1.70 12.36 12.48
CA ILE A 120 -0.29 12.05 12.75
C ILE A 120 0.56 13.32 12.74
N THR A 121 0.27 14.29 11.86
CA THR A 121 0.98 15.57 11.81
C THR A 121 0.75 16.36 13.10
N ARG A 122 -0.51 16.51 13.53
CA ARG A 122 -0.84 17.20 14.80
C ARG A 122 -0.22 16.52 16.01
N ALA A 123 -0.22 15.18 16.05
CA ALA A 123 0.38 14.42 17.14
C ALA A 123 1.91 14.57 17.15
N ARG A 124 2.55 14.48 15.98
CA ARG A 124 4.00 14.66 15.82
C ARG A 124 4.45 16.06 16.24
N VAL A 125 3.74 17.11 15.82
CA VAL A 125 4.06 18.50 16.21
C VAL A 125 3.97 18.70 17.72
N LYS A 126 2.96 18.12 18.37
CA LYS A 126 2.86 18.15 19.84
C LYS A 126 4.03 17.41 20.50
N MET A 127 4.36 16.22 20.00
CA MET A 127 5.49 15.44 20.47
C MET A 127 6.80 16.24 20.36
N LEU A 128 7.10 16.80 19.19
CA LEU A 128 8.30 17.60 18.96
C LEU A 128 8.37 18.82 19.88
N ASN A 129 7.25 19.53 20.08
CA ASN A 129 7.17 20.67 20.99
C ASN A 129 7.36 20.30 22.47
N ASP A 130 7.11 19.05 22.84
CA ASP A 130 7.32 18.56 24.21
C ASP A 130 8.73 17.98 24.40
N LEU A 131 9.35 17.43 23.35
CA LEU A 131 10.72 16.92 23.36
C LEU A 131 11.77 18.03 23.26
N PHE A 132 11.51 19.06 22.44
CA PHE A 132 12.45 20.12 22.13
C PHE A 132 12.01 21.47 22.72
N ASP A 133 12.96 22.23 23.27
CA ASP A 133 12.72 23.58 23.79
C ASP A 133 12.96 24.61 22.67
N PHE A 134 11.95 24.80 21.81
CA PHE A 134 12.02 25.78 20.73
C PHE A 134 11.87 27.22 21.25
N GLU A 135 12.57 28.17 20.63
CA GLU A 135 12.35 29.61 20.90
C GLU A 135 10.91 30.04 20.52
N GLN A 136 10.37 29.44 19.47
CA GLN A 136 8.97 29.56 19.06
C GLN A 136 8.42 28.16 18.81
N LYS A 137 7.23 27.87 19.34
CA LYS A 137 6.61 26.56 19.16
C LYS A 137 6.37 26.28 17.69
N LEU A 138 6.76 25.09 17.26
CA LEU A 138 6.47 24.57 15.94
C LEU A 138 4.95 24.48 15.76
N THR A 139 4.45 25.02 14.65
CA THR A 139 3.04 24.94 14.29
C THR A 139 2.78 23.84 13.27
N VAL A 140 1.53 23.37 13.21
CA VAL A 140 1.11 22.35 12.24
C VAL A 140 1.24 22.89 10.82
N ASP A 141 0.74 24.11 10.59
CA ASP A 141 0.81 24.81 9.31
C ASP A 141 2.25 24.91 8.77
N GLU A 142 3.24 25.20 9.62
CA GLU A 142 4.65 25.27 9.20
C GLU A 142 5.21 23.91 8.73
N VAL A 143 4.85 22.81 9.40
CA VAL A 143 5.28 21.46 9.03
C VAL A 143 4.59 21.00 7.76
N GLU A 144 3.28 21.24 7.64
CA GLU A 144 2.51 20.92 6.44
C GLU A 144 3.01 21.69 5.22
N ASP A 145 3.33 22.98 5.37
CA ASP A 145 3.86 23.78 4.27
C ASP A 145 5.23 23.25 3.80
N GLN A 146 6.12 22.87 4.72
CA GLN A 146 7.42 22.27 4.36
C GLN A 146 7.26 20.93 3.64
N LEU A 147 6.45 20.03 4.19
CA LEU A 147 6.18 18.73 3.56
C LEU A 147 5.56 18.89 2.17
N ARG A 148 4.62 19.84 2.01
CA ARG A 148 4.00 20.14 0.71
C ARG A 148 5.01 20.69 -0.29
N GLU A 149 5.94 21.55 0.15
CA GLU A 149 7.01 22.05 -0.70
C GLU A 149 7.95 20.91 -1.17
N GLU A 150 8.33 20.00 -0.27
CA GLU A 150 9.15 18.83 -0.61
C GLU A 150 8.45 17.88 -1.59
N GLN A 151 7.19 17.55 -1.32
CA GLN A 151 6.37 16.74 -2.22
C GLN A 151 6.22 17.39 -3.59
N SER A 152 5.98 18.71 -3.63
CA SER A 152 5.89 19.48 -4.88
C SER A 152 7.19 19.45 -5.67
N ASN A 153 8.34 19.54 -4.99
CA ASN A 153 9.65 19.44 -5.64
C ASN A 153 9.84 18.05 -6.27
N ARG A 154 9.48 16.97 -5.57
CA ARG A 154 9.54 15.60 -6.10
C ARG A 154 8.62 15.42 -7.32
N PHE A 155 7.42 16.00 -7.27
CA PHE A 155 6.50 16.00 -8.40
C PHE A 155 7.07 16.77 -9.61
N MET A 156 7.69 17.93 -9.40
CA MET A 156 8.36 18.69 -10.47
C MET A 156 9.55 17.93 -11.09
N GLU A 157 10.21 17.08 -10.31
CA GLU A 157 11.26 16.16 -10.81
C GLU A 157 10.69 14.95 -11.58
N GLY A 158 9.36 14.80 -11.62
CA GLY A 158 8.68 13.70 -12.30
C GLY A 158 8.79 12.36 -11.56
N LYS A 159 9.05 12.38 -10.25
CA LYS A 159 9.07 11.19 -9.40
C LYS A 159 7.71 11.03 -8.74
N ALA A 160 7.07 9.87 -8.93
CA ALA A 160 5.91 9.49 -8.13
C ALA A 160 6.36 9.29 -6.68
N VAL A 161 5.64 9.91 -5.74
CA VAL A 161 5.90 9.73 -4.31
C VAL A 161 5.12 8.52 -3.85
N HIS A 162 5.82 7.57 -3.22
CA HIS A 162 5.15 6.42 -2.63
C HIS A 162 4.45 6.86 -1.33
N LEU A 163 3.23 6.40 -1.08
CA LEU A 163 2.40 6.81 0.05
C LEU A 163 3.05 6.45 1.40
N PHE A 164 3.82 5.36 1.44
CA PHE A 164 4.69 5.07 2.60
C PHE A 164 5.68 6.20 2.90
N GLU A 165 6.34 6.77 1.88
CA GLU A 165 7.30 7.86 2.10
C GLU A 165 6.62 9.14 2.58
N GLU A 166 5.38 9.39 2.16
CA GLU A 166 4.57 10.50 2.69
C GLU A 166 4.29 10.34 4.19
N VAL A 167 3.83 9.16 4.61
CA VAL A 167 3.56 8.88 6.03
C VAL A 167 4.85 8.97 6.85
N ILE A 168 5.94 8.38 6.36
CA ILE A 168 7.23 8.42 7.04
C ILE A 168 7.80 9.83 7.09
N ALA A 169 7.66 10.64 6.04
CA ALA A 169 8.10 12.03 6.06
C ALA A 169 7.46 12.83 7.20
N ILE A 170 6.20 12.54 7.56
CA ILE A 170 5.56 13.12 8.73
C ILE A 170 6.09 12.50 10.04
N LEU A 171 6.10 11.17 10.13
CA LEU A 171 6.45 10.47 11.38
C LEU A 171 7.91 10.69 11.79
N ASP A 172 8.82 10.82 10.83
CA ASP A 172 10.24 11.07 11.03
C ASP A 172 10.61 12.56 10.88
N TYR A 173 9.63 13.45 10.71
CA TYR A 173 9.89 14.88 10.60
C TYR A 173 10.69 15.38 11.81
N VAL A 174 11.80 16.07 11.52
CA VAL A 174 12.63 16.77 12.50
C VAL A 174 12.89 18.18 11.96
N PRO A 175 12.67 19.24 12.76
CA PRO A 175 12.94 20.60 12.32
C PRO A 175 14.41 20.83 11.96
N GLU A 176 14.65 21.70 10.98
CA GLU A 176 16.00 22.05 10.54
C GLU A 176 16.89 22.48 11.72
N GLY A 177 18.10 21.93 11.79
CA GLY A 177 19.07 22.20 12.87
C GLY A 177 18.88 21.37 14.14
N TRP A 178 17.86 20.51 14.19
CA TRP A 178 17.66 19.50 15.24
C TRP A 178 17.83 18.07 14.75
N GLU A 179 18.23 17.89 13.49
CA GLU A 179 18.68 16.59 12.97
C GLU A 179 19.74 16.03 13.92
N ALA A 180 19.49 14.83 14.44
CA ALA A 180 20.51 14.12 15.19
C ALA A 180 21.69 13.90 14.23
N ASP A 181 22.88 14.29 14.66
CA ASP A 181 24.14 14.02 13.95
C ASP A 181 24.42 12.51 14.00
N ASP A 182 23.64 11.72 13.28
CA ASP A 182 23.81 10.26 13.14
C ASP A 182 25.01 9.90 12.23
N ASP A 183 25.73 10.91 11.72
CA ASP A 183 27.05 10.75 11.07
C ASP A 183 28.23 10.97 12.04
N ALA A 184 27.96 11.13 13.34
CA ALA A 184 29.01 11.03 14.35
C ALA A 184 29.26 9.55 14.67
N PRO A 185 30.43 8.96 14.34
CA PRO A 185 30.78 7.65 14.85
C PRO A 185 30.73 7.75 16.37
N VAL A 186 29.92 6.89 17.00
CA VAL A 186 29.77 6.76 18.45
C VAL A 186 31.17 6.88 19.05
N LYS A 187 31.46 8.08 19.59
CA LYS A 187 32.75 8.36 20.20
C LYS A 187 32.69 7.68 21.56
N ALA A 188 32.86 6.37 21.54
CA ALA A 188 33.16 5.59 22.72
C ALA A 188 34.32 6.30 23.39
N ALA A 189 34.03 6.89 24.56
CA ALA A 189 35.05 7.41 25.44
C ALA A 189 35.98 6.24 25.76
N ALA A 190 37.16 6.25 25.13
CA ALA A 190 38.25 5.38 25.48
C ALA A 190 38.71 5.75 26.90
N GLU A 191 38.43 4.90 27.86
CA GLU A 191 39.34 4.63 28.96
C GLU A 191 39.88 3.21 28.82
N GLU A 192 41.15 3.09 29.18
CA GLU A 192 42.18 2.18 28.73
C GLU A 192 42.03 0.71 29.17
N GLU A 193 42.74 -0.13 28.40
CA GLU A 193 43.32 -1.45 28.76
C GLU A 193 42.37 -2.63 29.00
N ASP A 194 42.15 -3.42 27.93
CA ASP A 194 42.42 -4.85 28.01
C ASP A 194 42.85 -5.42 26.64
N GLU A 195 43.91 -6.21 26.71
CA GLU A 195 44.76 -6.76 25.66
C GLU A 195 44.00 -7.69 24.70
N PHE A 196 43.63 -7.19 23.51
CA PHE A 196 43.29 -8.05 22.38
C PHE A 196 44.58 -8.62 21.78
N PRO A 197 44.77 -9.95 21.72
CA PRO A 197 45.92 -10.51 21.02
C PRO A 197 45.84 -10.15 19.54
N ASP A 198 46.90 -9.50 19.04
CA ASP A 198 47.20 -9.31 17.62
C ASP A 198 47.11 -10.66 16.89
N ILE A 199 46.01 -10.90 16.16
CA ILE A 199 46.02 -11.87 15.06
C ILE A 199 46.75 -11.17 13.91
N ALA A 200 48.07 -11.34 13.91
CA ALA A 200 48.93 -11.02 12.80
C ALA A 200 48.68 -12.01 11.63
N ASP A 201 48.67 -11.42 10.44
CA ASP A 201 49.05 -11.98 9.13
C ASP A 201 48.35 -13.24 8.60
N ASP A 202 47.52 -13.02 7.57
CA ASP A 202 47.73 -13.55 6.21
C ASP A 202 47.92 -15.07 5.98
N GLU A 203 47.36 -15.98 6.81
CA GLU A 203 47.49 -17.43 6.53
C GLU A 203 46.24 -18.32 6.74
N ASP A 204 45.02 -17.77 6.85
CA ASP A 204 43.79 -18.57 7.00
C ASP A 204 42.65 -18.25 5.99
N GLU A 205 42.96 -17.67 4.82
CA GLU A 205 42.01 -17.63 3.68
C GLU A 205 41.99 -18.93 2.83
N GLU A 206 42.90 -19.88 3.05
CA GLU A 206 42.94 -21.15 2.30
C GLU A 206 42.42 -22.40 3.04
N LYS A 207 41.90 -22.28 4.28
CA LYS A 207 41.32 -23.42 5.02
C LYS A 207 39.79 -23.48 5.06
N LEU A 208 39.09 -22.50 4.48
CA LEU A 208 37.62 -22.51 4.33
C LEU A 208 37.13 -23.05 2.97
N LYS A 209 37.98 -23.79 2.23
CA LYS A 209 37.61 -24.56 1.02
C LYS A 209 37.58 -26.08 1.24
N GLY A 210 37.52 -26.54 2.50
CA GLY A 210 37.81 -27.94 2.84
C GLY A 210 36.78 -28.73 3.63
N ASP A 211 35.62 -28.17 4.02
CA ASP A 211 34.66 -28.95 4.83
C ASP A 211 33.57 -29.60 3.95
N ALA A 212 33.93 -30.76 3.40
CA ALA A 212 33.05 -31.68 2.68
C ALA A 212 32.11 -32.47 3.62
N SER A 213 31.61 -31.84 4.68
CA SER A 213 30.61 -32.38 5.61
C SER A 213 29.16 -32.22 5.10
N LEU A 214 28.94 -31.41 4.06
CA LEU A 214 27.62 -31.23 3.43
C LEU A 214 27.39 -32.22 2.27
N ARG A 215 27.79 -33.48 2.48
CA ARG A 215 27.38 -34.63 1.67
C ARG A 215 26.26 -35.36 2.39
N TRP A 216 25.04 -35.09 1.98
CA TRP A 216 23.93 -36.03 2.18
C TRP A 216 24.15 -37.15 1.17
N ASP A 217 24.77 -38.24 1.65
CA ASP A 217 24.84 -39.57 1.02
C ASP A 217 23.40 -40.01 0.71
N ASP A 218 23.00 -40.16 -0.56
CA ASP A 218 23.21 -41.33 -1.44
C ASP A 218 21.88 -42.09 -1.58
N ASP A 219 21.25 -41.98 -2.76
CA ASP A 219 20.91 -43.18 -3.54
C ASP A 219 20.56 -42.78 -5.00
N GLU A 220 21.52 -42.90 -5.90
CA GLU A 220 21.33 -42.82 -7.35
C GLU A 220 22.06 -44.00 -8.01
N GLU A 221 21.43 -45.18 -8.03
CA GLU A 221 21.92 -46.33 -8.82
C GLU A 221 21.69 -46.09 -10.32
N LYS A 222 22.77 -45.74 -11.02
CA LYS A 222 22.88 -45.88 -12.48
C LYS A 222 23.14 -47.33 -12.87
N LYS A 223 22.59 -47.75 -14.03
CA LYS A 223 23.34 -48.64 -14.93
C LYS A 223 22.99 -48.49 -16.41
N ASP A 224 24.07 -48.56 -17.18
CA ASP A 224 24.30 -48.23 -18.58
C ASP A 224 23.46 -48.95 -19.66
N GLY A 225 23.13 -48.19 -20.71
CA GLY A 225 23.67 -48.37 -22.08
C GLY A 225 23.18 -49.55 -22.94
N GLU A 226 22.50 -49.24 -24.06
CA GLU A 226 22.84 -49.79 -25.39
C GLU A 226 22.06 -49.07 -26.51
N GLU A 227 22.75 -48.78 -27.62
CA GLU A 227 22.18 -48.27 -28.88
C GLU A 227 21.27 -49.32 -29.56
N LYS A 228 20.17 -48.88 -30.18
CA LYS A 228 19.67 -49.47 -31.44
C LYS A 228 18.72 -48.53 -32.19
N LYS A 229 19.04 -48.32 -33.47
CA LYS A 229 18.22 -47.70 -34.53
C LYS A 229 17.10 -48.62 -35.04
N LEU A 230 16.23 -48.02 -35.87
CA LEU A 230 15.33 -48.54 -36.94
C LEU A 230 13.85 -48.36 -36.55
N ASP A 231 13.15 -47.38 -37.16
CA ASP A 231 12.23 -47.50 -38.33
C ASP A 231 10.82 -47.92 -37.83
N ASP A 232 9.65 -47.50 -38.31
CA ASP A 232 9.12 -46.79 -39.49
C ASP A 232 7.62 -46.52 -39.21
N ASP A 233 6.96 -45.80 -40.13
CA ASP A 233 5.50 -45.67 -40.38
C ASP A 233 4.64 -44.83 -39.39
N GLU A 234 4.14 -43.63 -39.75
CA GLU A 234 3.13 -43.32 -40.78
C GLU A 234 1.82 -44.15 -40.67
N ASP A 235 0.72 -43.48 -40.30
CA ASP A 235 -0.37 -43.11 -41.24
C ASP A 235 -1.77 -43.09 -40.59
N ALA A 236 -2.60 -42.22 -41.18
CA ALA A 236 -4.07 -42.16 -41.18
C ALA A 236 -4.81 -41.77 -39.88
N LYS A 237 -5.40 -40.56 -39.78
CA LYS A 237 -6.52 -39.93 -40.52
C LYS A 237 -7.94 -40.34 -40.10
N ALA A 238 -8.74 -39.27 -39.93
CA ALA A 238 -10.20 -39.15 -40.10
C ALA A 238 -11.06 -39.67 -38.93
N ALA A 239 -12.23 -39.10 -38.59
CA ALA A 239 -13.14 -38.17 -39.26
C ALA A 239 -14.16 -37.60 -38.24
N LYS A 240 -14.83 -36.49 -38.60
CA LYS A 240 -16.26 -36.09 -38.36
C LYS A 240 -16.85 -36.22 -36.93
N GLY A 241 -17.58 -35.26 -36.36
CA GLY A 241 -18.60 -34.35 -36.90
C GLY A 241 -19.92 -34.60 -36.13
N ASP A 242 -20.53 -33.56 -35.57
CA ASP A 242 -21.89 -33.38 -35.00
C ASP A 242 -21.85 -31.98 -34.31
N ASP A 243 -22.54 -30.89 -34.66
CA ASP A 243 -23.95 -30.57 -34.98
C ASP A 243 -24.92 -30.61 -33.77
N ASP A 244 -25.85 -29.64 -33.76
CA ASP A 244 -26.88 -29.26 -32.76
C ASP A 244 -26.40 -28.53 -31.48
N ASP A 245 -26.59 -27.23 -31.23
CA ASP A 245 -27.70 -26.27 -31.49
C ASP A 245 -28.93 -26.51 -30.60
N GLU A 246 -29.03 -25.81 -29.47
CA GLU A 246 -30.30 -25.41 -28.83
C GLU A 246 -30.09 -24.05 -28.12
N GLU A 247 -30.61 -23.00 -28.77
CA GLU A 247 -30.84 -21.68 -28.20
C GLU A 247 -32.09 -21.74 -27.29
N ASP A 248 -31.88 -21.53 -25.99
CA ASP A 248 -32.93 -21.20 -25.02
C ASP A 248 -33.13 -19.68 -25.03
N GLU A 249 -34.38 -19.21 -25.12
CA GLU A 249 -35.02 -18.18 -24.27
C GLU A 249 -36.32 -17.66 -24.94
N ASP A 250 -37.40 -18.42 -24.70
CA ASP A 250 -38.78 -17.89 -24.61
C ASP A 250 -38.98 -17.34 -23.18
N ASP A 251 -39.50 -16.11 -23.05
CA ASP A 251 -40.60 -15.69 -22.13
C ASP A 251 -40.61 -14.15 -22.01
N GLU A 252 -41.60 -13.47 -22.61
CA GLU A 252 -42.91 -13.07 -22.02
C GLU A 252 -42.78 -11.73 -21.25
N ASP A 253 -43.33 -10.66 -21.85
CA ASP A 253 -44.55 -9.94 -21.41
C ASP A 253 -44.15 -8.65 -20.65
N ASP A 254 -44.79 -7.48 -20.74
CA ASP A 254 -46.13 -7.08 -21.16
C ASP A 254 -46.03 -5.62 -21.67
N GLU A 255 -46.63 -5.34 -22.83
CA GLU A 255 -47.03 -4.00 -23.24
C GLU A 255 -48.49 -3.82 -22.83
N ASP A 256 -48.80 -2.83 -22.00
CA ASP A 256 -50.11 -2.19 -21.79
C ASP A 256 -49.90 -1.10 -20.72
N ASP A 257 -50.58 0.03 -20.67
CA ASP A 257 -51.39 0.81 -21.59
C ASP A 257 -51.62 2.14 -20.83
N ASP A 258 -51.78 3.21 -21.60
CA ASP A 258 -52.37 4.52 -21.30
C ASP A 258 -52.70 4.94 -19.84
N GLU A 259 -52.24 6.14 -19.45
CA GLU A 259 -53.14 7.14 -18.89
C GLU A 259 -52.64 8.57 -19.17
N ASP A 260 -53.52 9.29 -19.85
CA ASP A 260 -53.41 10.62 -20.44
C ASP A 260 -53.79 11.74 -19.44
N GLU A 261 -53.43 12.96 -19.84
CA GLU A 261 -54.08 14.26 -19.50
C GLU A 261 -53.71 15.07 -18.23
N GLU A 262 -52.98 16.16 -18.54
CA GLU A 262 -53.34 17.60 -18.35
C GLU A 262 -53.26 18.31 -16.98
N ASP A 263 -52.55 19.45 -17.07
CA ASP A 263 -52.70 20.75 -16.39
C ASP A 263 -52.67 20.85 -14.85
N ASP A 264 -51.69 21.59 -14.30
CA ASP A 264 -52.00 22.83 -13.57
C ASP A 264 -50.77 23.75 -13.38
N ASP A 265 -51.05 25.02 -13.63
CA ASP A 265 -50.21 26.21 -13.63
C ASP A 265 -49.85 26.64 -12.19
N GLY A 266 -48.58 26.98 -11.91
CA GLY A 266 -48.19 27.18 -10.50
C GLY A 266 -46.86 27.85 -10.19
N GLU A 267 -46.43 28.86 -10.95
CA GLU A 267 -45.34 29.76 -10.56
C GLU A 267 -45.60 30.42 -9.18
N LYS A 268 -44.84 30.07 -8.13
CA LYS A 268 -44.63 30.97 -6.97
C LYS A 268 -43.21 30.91 -6.42
N LYS A 269 -42.42 31.90 -6.85
CA LYS A 269 -41.27 32.44 -6.12
C LYS A 269 -41.71 32.97 -4.74
N PRO A 270 -40.91 32.81 -3.68
CA PRO A 270 -41.04 33.70 -2.54
C PRO A 270 -39.71 34.38 -2.18
N ALA A 271 -39.70 35.71 -2.26
CA ALA A 271 -38.93 36.64 -1.42
C ALA A 271 -39.30 38.09 -1.87
N PRO A 272 -39.11 39.15 -1.06
CA PRO A 272 -38.71 39.23 0.36
C PRO A 272 -39.51 40.28 1.18
N LYS A 273 -39.03 40.53 2.41
CA LYS A 273 -39.24 41.69 3.32
C LYS A 273 -40.34 41.50 4.37
N ALA A 274 -40.27 42.05 5.57
CA ALA A 274 -39.19 42.60 6.41
C ALA A 274 -39.87 43.02 7.73
N ARG A 275 -39.14 42.91 8.84
CA ARG A 275 -39.19 43.80 10.03
C ARG A 275 -40.43 43.79 10.95
N ARG A 276 -40.09 43.58 12.23
CA ARG A 276 -40.53 44.30 13.45
C ARG A 276 -41.99 44.01 13.87
N SER A 277 -42.36 43.90 15.14
CA SER A 277 -41.73 44.22 16.43
C SER A 277 -42.62 43.69 17.56
N ARG A 278 -42.00 43.43 18.71
CA ARG A 278 -42.50 43.65 20.09
C ARG A 278 -43.77 42.92 20.55
N GLY A 279 -43.59 42.17 21.63
CA GLY A 279 -44.60 41.68 22.56
C GLY A 279 -43.94 40.76 23.56
#